data_AF-A0A941L2H6-F1
#
_entry.id   AF-A0A941L2H6-F1
#
_cell.length_a   1.000
_cell.length_b   1.000
_cell.length_c   1.000
_cell.angle_alpha   90.00
_cell.angle_beta   90.00
_cell.angle_gamma   90.00
#
_symmetry.space_group_name_H-M   'P 1'
#
loop_
_entity.id
_entity.type
_entity.pdbx_description
1 polymer ?
#
loop_
_entity_poly.entity_id
_entity_poly.type
_entity_poly.pdbx_seq_one_letter_code
_entity_poly.pdbx_strand_id
1 'polypeptide(L)'
;MVTNKSRCSYCGRVLHKQVSEKYFVCSLKCKSLIKNTEYIISVDSIVFDLNNYKWNKVEDLSQKAQINKFDFISSVRRLIYFQEKLRAKDIKEINQKSLISKVKK
;
A
#
# COMPACT_ATOMS: atom_id res chain seq x y z
N MET A 1 1.04 -9.35 -21.68
CA MET A 1 1.18 -7.88 -21.68
C MET A 1 0.61 -7.34 -20.37
N VAL A 2 1.45 -7.03 -19.37
CA VAL A 2 0.98 -6.30 -18.18
C VAL A 2 0.89 -4.84 -18.60
N THR A 3 -0.31 -4.36 -18.90
CA THR A 3 -0.53 -2.91 -19.02
C THR A 3 -0.05 -2.28 -17.73
N ASN A 4 1.06 -1.52 -17.77
CA ASN A 4 1.54 -0.72 -16.66
C ASN A 4 0.53 0.40 -16.42
N LYS A 5 -0.60 0.05 -15.78
CA LYS A 5 -1.56 1.04 -15.32
C LYS A 5 -0.87 1.82 -14.22
N SER A 6 -0.59 3.10 -14.48
CA SER A 6 -0.01 4.00 -13.49
C SER A 6 -0.78 3.88 -12.18
N ARG A 7 -0.06 3.73 -11.07
CA ARG A 7 -0.65 3.59 -9.73
C ARG A 7 -0.53 4.91 -8.99
N CYS A 8 -1.51 5.19 -8.13
CA CYS A 8 -1.47 6.31 -7.20
C CYS A 8 -0.25 6.16 -6.27
N SER A 9 0.65 7.14 -6.28
CA SER A 9 1.88 7.14 -5.48
C SER A 9 1.61 7.05 -3.98
N TYR A 10 0.44 7.52 -3.52
CA TYR A 10 0.04 7.40 -2.12
C TYR A 10 -0.63 6.05 -1.83
N CYS A 11 -1.81 5.80 -2.41
CA CYS A 11 -2.66 4.68 -1.99
C CYS A 11 -2.46 3.39 -2.78
N GLY A 12 -1.55 3.39 -3.77
CA GLY A 12 -1.18 2.25 -4.60
C GLY A 12 -2.27 1.71 -5.53
N ARG A 13 -3.47 2.32 -5.54
CA ARG A 13 -4.56 1.96 -6.45
C ARG A 13 -4.20 2.28 -7.88
N VAL A 14 -4.76 1.53 -8.82
CA VAL A 14 -4.78 1.90 -10.23
C VAL A 14 -5.34 3.32 -10.39
N LEU A 15 -4.60 4.15 -11.11
CA LEU A 15 -4.97 5.53 -11.39
C LEU A 15 -6.00 5.56 -12.52
N HIS A 16 -7.26 5.85 -12.19
CA HIS A 16 -8.33 6.08 -13.18
C HIS A 16 -8.53 7.57 -13.48
N LYS A 17 -8.08 8.44 -12.57
CA LYS A 17 -8.16 9.90 -12.68
C LYS A 17 -6.92 10.49 -12.02
N GLN A 18 -6.33 11.50 -12.64
CA GLN A 18 -5.26 12.30 -12.06
C GLN A 18 -5.84 13.62 -11.53
N VAL A 19 -5.52 13.97 -10.28
CA VAL A 19 -6.05 15.18 -9.63
C VAL A 19 -4.95 16.17 -9.21
N SER A 20 -3.71 15.90 -9.63
CA SER A 20 -2.55 16.73 -9.33
C SER A 20 -1.64 16.78 -10.53
N GLU A 21 -1.15 17.97 -10.83
CA GLU A 21 -0.14 18.20 -11.88
C GLU A 21 1.24 17.73 -11.43
N LYS A 22 1.55 17.86 -10.13
CA LYS A 22 2.85 17.49 -9.54
C LYS A 22 3.01 16.02 -9.12
N TYR A 23 1.91 15.34 -8.80
CA TYR A 23 1.97 14.01 -8.17
C TYR A 23 1.01 13.06 -8.88
N PHE A 24 1.39 11.79 -9.05
CA PHE A 24 0.49 10.75 -9.57
C PHE A 24 -0.47 10.28 -8.47
N VAL A 25 -1.57 11.00 -8.26
CA VAL A 25 -2.53 10.72 -7.18
C VAL A 25 -3.97 10.71 -7.66
N CYS A 26 -4.78 9.81 -7.09
CA CYS A 26 -6.15 9.54 -7.52
C CYS A 26 -7.23 10.39 -6.82
N SER A 27 -6.89 11.08 -5.72
CA SER A 27 -7.87 11.88 -4.95
C SER A 27 -7.22 13.04 -4.22
N LEU A 28 -8.02 14.06 -3.87
CA LEU A 28 -7.55 15.22 -3.11
C LEU A 28 -6.98 14.80 -1.75
N LYS A 29 -7.56 13.78 -1.11
CA LYS A 29 -7.01 13.16 0.11
C LYS A 29 -5.59 12.63 -0.13
N CYS A 30 -5.36 11.88 -1.20
CA CYS A 30 -4.01 11.39 -1.54
C CYS A 30 -3.05 12.55 -1.84
N LYS A 31 -3.51 13.60 -2.52
CA LYS A 31 -2.71 14.81 -2.80
C LYS A 31 -2.30 15.54 -1.53
N SER A 32 -3.17 15.59 -0.52
CA SER A 32 -2.84 16.21 0.77
C SER A 32 -1.82 15.36 1.54
N LEU A 33 -2.01 14.04 1.56
CA LEU A 33 -1.21 13.13 2.37
C LEU A 33 0.16 12.80 1.78
N ILE A 34 0.31 12.80 0.45
CA ILE A 34 1.58 12.46 -0.23
C ILE A 34 2.72 13.43 0.12
N LYS A 35 2.40 14.62 0.63
CA LYS A 35 3.38 15.62 1.07
C LYS A 35 4.08 15.24 2.37
N ASN A 36 3.47 14.41 3.22
CA ASN A 36 4.02 14.01 4.51
C ASN A 36 4.81 12.71 4.36
N THR A 37 6.05 12.83 3.86
CA THR A 37 6.92 11.69 3.57
C THR A 37 7.38 10.95 4.83
N GLU A 38 7.66 11.67 5.93
CA GLU A 38 8.07 11.07 7.20
C GLU A 38 6.97 10.17 7.78
N TYR A 39 5.72 10.64 7.75
CA TYR A 39 4.58 9.83 8.18
C TYR A 39 4.43 8.58 7.31
N ILE A 40 4.58 8.71 5.99
CA ILE A 40 4.50 7.57 5.06
C ILE A 40 5.57 6.53 5.38
N ILE A 41 6.81 6.96 5.60
CA ILE A 41 7.93 6.07 5.92
C ILE A 41 7.68 5.37 7.26
N SER A 42 7.19 6.09 8.27
CA SER A 42 6.85 5.54 9.58
C SER A 42 5.77 4.46 9.47
N VAL A 43 4.67 4.74 8.76
CA VAL A 43 3.60 3.78 8.54
C VAL A 43 4.11 2.56 7.76
N ASP A 44 4.93 2.75 6.72
CA ASP A 44 5.51 1.66 5.93
C ASP A 44 6.44 0.77 6.77
N SER A 45 7.21 1.34 7.69
CA SER A 45 8.04 0.57 8.63
C SER A 45 7.16 -0.27 9.55
N ILE A 46 6.16 0.34 10.21
CA ILE A 46 5.28 -0.37 11.14
C ILE A 46 4.55 -1.53 10.45
N VAL A 47 4.01 -1.30 9.25
CA VAL A 47 3.30 -2.34 8.47
C VAL A 47 4.25 -3.45 8.04
N PHE A 48 5.49 -3.11 7.66
CA PHE A 48 6.50 -4.10 7.32
C PHE A 48 6.88 -4.94 8.54
N ASP A 49 7.10 -4.33 9.70
CA ASP A 49 7.52 -5.02 10.93
C ASP A 49 6.44 -5.92 11.49
N LEU A 50 5.16 -5.52 11.40
CA LEU A 50 4.02 -6.35 11.77
C LEU A 50 3.86 -7.60 10.90
N ASN A 51 4.40 -7.60 9.68
CA ASN A 51 4.28 -8.70 8.75
C ASN A 51 5.45 -9.68 8.89
N ASN A 52 5.24 -10.93 8.45
CA ASN A 52 6.22 -12.00 8.54
C ASN A 52 6.24 -12.83 7.24
N TYR A 53 7.03 -13.90 7.23
CA TYR A 53 7.17 -14.77 6.06
C TYR A 53 5.99 -15.73 5.84
N LYS A 54 5.05 -15.82 6.80
CA LYS A 54 3.79 -16.57 6.64
C LYS A 54 2.75 -15.68 5.94
N TRP A 55 1.75 -16.32 5.33
CA TRP A 55 0.62 -15.60 4.75
C TRP A 55 -0.30 -15.09 5.84
N ASN A 56 -0.55 -13.78 5.85
CA ASN A 56 -1.47 -13.14 6.78
C ASN A 56 -2.51 -12.33 5.99
N LYS A 57 -3.74 -12.30 6.50
CA LYS A 57 -4.79 -11.47 5.93
C LYS A 57 -4.54 -10.00 6.31
N VAL A 58 -4.71 -9.09 5.35
CA VAL A 58 -4.50 -7.65 5.57
C VAL A 58 -5.36 -7.13 6.73
N GLU A 59 -6.60 -7.60 6.84
CA GLU A 59 -7.51 -7.22 7.91
C GLU A 59 -6.99 -7.58 9.31
N ASP A 60 -6.52 -8.81 9.49
CA ASP A 60 -6.02 -9.31 10.77
C ASP A 60 -4.77 -8.54 11.23
N LEU A 61 -3.93 -8.11 10.29
CA LEU A 61 -2.79 -7.25 10.59
C LEU A 61 -3.23 -5.82 10.91
N SER A 62 -4.21 -5.28 10.18
CA SER A 62 -4.71 -3.92 10.40
C SER A 62 -5.34 -3.73 11.77
N GLN A 63 -5.98 -4.76 12.33
CA GLN A 63 -6.56 -4.73 13.67
C GLN A 63 -5.50 -4.65 14.78
N LYS A 64 -4.28 -5.12 14.51
CA LYS A 64 -3.14 -5.07 15.46
C LYS A 64 -2.41 -3.73 15.40
N ALA A 65 -2.62 -2.95 14.34
CA ALA A 65 -1.99 -1.66 14.15
C ALA A 65 -2.89 -0.55 14.69
N GLN A 66 -2.33 0.39 15.46
CA GLN A 66 -2.99 1.66 15.78
C GLN A 66 -2.89 2.65 14.60
N ILE A 67 -3.22 2.17 13.40
CA ILE A 67 -3.15 2.92 12.14
C ILE A 67 -4.51 2.84 11.48
N ASN A 68 -5.01 3.96 10.96
CA ASN A 68 -6.29 3.94 10.28
C ASN A 68 -6.24 3.01 9.05
N LYS A 69 -7.35 2.32 8.81
CA LYS A 69 -7.50 1.31 7.76
C LYS A 69 -7.08 1.78 6.37
N PHE A 70 -7.34 3.05 6.03
CA PHE A 70 -6.99 3.59 4.72
C PHE A 70 -5.48 3.68 4.53
N ASP A 71 -4.77 4.19 5.53
CA ASP A 71 -3.31 4.34 5.48
C ASP A 71 -2.61 3.00 5.60
N PHE A 72 -3.14 2.08 6.41
CA PHE A 72 -2.64 0.70 6.50
C PHE A 72 -2.69 0.00 5.14
N ILE A 73 -3.84 -0.03 4.46
CA ILE A 73 -3.98 -0.69 3.15
C ILE A 73 -3.13 0.04 2.07
N SER A 74 -3.06 1.36 2.15
CA SER A 74 -2.22 2.17 1.26
C SER A 74 -0.75 1.78 1.39
N SER A 75 -0.28 1.61 2.63
CA SER A 75 1.07 1.17 2.95
C SER A 75 1.36 -0.24 2.45
N VAL A 76 0.46 -1.21 2.70
CA VAL A 76 0.59 -2.56 2.16
C VAL A 76 0.78 -2.51 0.64
N ARG A 77 -0.03 -1.73 -0.07
CA ARG A 77 0.10 -1.59 -1.53
C ARG A 77 1.42 -0.97 -1.94
N ARG A 78 1.93 0.05 -1.22
CA ARG A 78 3.24 0.64 -1.52
C ARG A 78 4.38 -0.37 -1.33
N LEU A 79 4.33 -1.12 -0.24
CA LEU A 79 5.30 -2.15 0.08
C LEU A 79 5.31 -3.31 -0.93
N ILE A 80 4.17 -3.59 -1.58
CA ILE A 80 4.06 -4.61 -2.64
C ILE A 80 4.44 -4.04 -4.00
N TYR A 81 3.80 -2.95 -4.43
CA TYR A 81 3.83 -2.50 -5.81
C TYR A 81 4.99 -1.56 -6.14
N PHE A 82 5.60 -0.91 -5.15
CA PHE A 82 6.67 0.07 -5.38
C PHE A 82 7.98 -0.32 -4.70
N GLN A 83 7.93 -0.92 -3.52
CA GLN A 83 9.15 -1.29 -2.77
C GLN A 83 9.51 -2.78 -2.87
N GLU A 84 8.60 -3.62 -3.38
CA GLU A 84 8.81 -5.07 -3.56
C GLU A 84 9.25 -5.81 -2.27
N LYS A 85 8.92 -5.26 -1.10
CA LYS A 85 9.26 -5.83 0.22
C LYS A 85 8.23 -6.85 0.69
N LEU A 86 7.00 -6.70 0.24
CA LEU A 86 5.90 -7.62 0.50
C LEU A 86 5.42 -8.23 -0.83
N ARG A 87 4.82 -9.41 -0.74
CA ARG A 87 4.13 -10.05 -1.86
C ARG A 87 2.71 -10.41 -1.46
N ALA A 88 1.82 -10.41 -2.44
CA ALA A 88 0.47 -10.93 -2.28
C ALA A 88 0.35 -12.33 -2.88
N LYS A 89 -0.56 -13.12 -2.33
CA LYS A 89 -0.86 -14.46 -2.85
C LYS A 89 -1.62 -14.41 -4.19
N ASP A 90 -2.52 -13.44 -4.32
CA ASP A 90 -3.35 -13.25 -5.52
C ASP A 90 -2.87 -12.07 -6.36
N ILE A 91 -3.10 -12.16 -7.68
CA ILE A 91 -2.83 -11.09 -8.65
C ILE A 91 -3.88 -9.97 -8.67
N LYS A 92 -4.94 -10.11 -7.86
CA LYS A 92 -6.03 -9.12 -7.77
C LYS A 92 -5.58 -7.87 -7.01
N GLU A 93 -6.30 -6.78 -7.20
CA GLU A 93 -6.03 -5.54 -6.46
C GLU A 93 -6.13 -5.76 -4.94
N ILE A 94 -5.07 -5.38 -4.23
CA ILE A 94 -4.99 -5.59 -2.78
C ILE A 94 -6.13 -4.91 -2.06
N ASN A 95 -6.76 -5.66 -1.15
CA ASN A 95 -7.81 -5.21 -0.25
C ASN A 95 -7.67 -5.93 1.10
N GLN A 96 -8.62 -5.72 2.02
CA GLN A 96 -8.58 -6.33 3.34
C GLN A 96 -8.55 -7.86 3.36
N LYS A 97 -9.15 -8.51 2.36
CA LYS A 97 -9.21 -9.96 2.26
C LYS A 97 -7.96 -10.56 1.62
N SER A 98 -7.07 -9.72 1.09
CA SER A 98 -5.83 -10.19 0.48
C SER A 98 -4.92 -10.84 1.51
N LEU A 99 -4.27 -11.92 1.09
CA LEU A 99 -3.21 -12.57 1.84
C LEU A 99 -1.86 -12.03 1.39
N ILE A 100 -1.04 -11.60 2.34
CA ILE A 100 0.27 -10.99 2.11
C ILE A 100 1.34 -11.64 2.99
N SER A 101 2.59 -11.63 2.51
CA SER A 101 3.77 -12.05 3.28
C SER A 101 4.97 -11.18 2.92
N LYS A 102 6.01 -11.21 3.75
CA LYS A 102 7.34 -10.71 3.36
C LYS A 102 7.88 -11.50 2.17
N VAL A 103 8.63 -10.81 1.31
CA VAL A 103 9.48 -11.46 0.29
C VAL A 103 10.69 -12.06 1.00
N LYS A 104 11.02 -13.32 0.69
CA LYS A 104 12.27 -13.92 1.17
C LYS A 104 13.42 -13.34 0.34
N LYS A 105 14.44 -12.83 1.02
CA LYS A 105 15.72 -12.51 0.37
C LYS A 105 16.44 -13.80 -0.02
#